data_AF-A0A094GAB1-F1
#
_entry.id   AF-A0A094GAB1-F1
#
_cell.length_a   1.000
_cell.length_b   1.000
_cell.length_c   1.000
_cell.angle_alpha   90.00
_cell.angle_beta   90.00
_cell.angle_gamma   90.00
#
_symmetry.space_group_name_H-M   'P 1'
#
loop_
_entity.id
_entity.type
_entity.pdbx_description
1 polymer ?
#
loop_
_entity_poly.entity_id
_entity_poly.type
_entity_poly.pdbx_seq_one_letter_code
_entity_poly.pdbx_strand_id
1 'polypeptide(L)'
;MLLRTCHQQDWIPPQSSGMVDGQAENLCAAQTLGIYGLLVDEISVDIVGQKLRNLFQSSMPRAEAYMKANSGKHNCVVEGHNITLKDNFAQLLIWELTGDAVIIYFKWLSGKLHRAQNPGNSNGNMEASVKGNVKNGLWNYFYEGPILTTQ
;
A
#
# COMPACT_ATOMS: atom_id res chain seq x y z
N MET A 1 26.28 22.18 -27.18
CA MET A 1 25.86 23.58 -26.97
C MET A 1 24.36 23.60 -26.74
N LEU A 2 23.83 23.16 -25.58
CA LEU A 2 22.38 23.22 -25.29
C LEU A 2 21.96 22.90 -23.84
N LEU A 3 22.75 23.29 -22.82
CA LEU A 3 22.28 23.23 -21.40
C LEU A 3 22.80 24.44 -20.58
N ARG A 4 22.85 25.63 -21.17
CA ARG A 4 23.27 26.88 -20.47
C ARG A 4 22.14 27.89 -20.27
N THR A 5 20.87 27.48 -20.29
CA THR A 5 19.73 28.42 -20.23
C THR A 5 18.96 28.44 -18.92
N CYS A 6 19.37 27.71 -17.87
CA CYS A 6 18.75 27.79 -16.54
C CYS A 6 19.74 28.31 -15.48
N HIS A 7 20.40 29.43 -15.74
CA HIS A 7 21.36 30.03 -14.81
C HIS A 7 20.99 31.49 -14.51
N GLN A 8 19.81 31.75 -13.93
CA GLN A 8 19.57 32.98 -13.17
C GLN A 8 18.33 32.91 -12.25
N GLN A 9 18.11 31.81 -11.53
CA GLN A 9 17.20 31.83 -10.39
C GLN A 9 17.61 30.67 -9.47
N ASP A 10 18.13 31.02 -8.29
CA ASP A 10 18.52 30.14 -7.17
C ASP A 10 19.44 28.95 -7.51
N TRP A 11 20.68 28.99 -7.01
CA TRP A 11 21.61 27.86 -7.16
C TRP A 11 21.08 26.63 -6.42
N ILE A 12 20.53 25.68 -7.17
CA ILE A 12 20.14 24.36 -6.69
C ILE A 12 21.25 23.38 -7.10
N PRO A 13 21.90 22.68 -6.15
CA PRO A 13 22.87 21.64 -6.47
C PRO A 13 22.28 20.59 -7.43
N PRO A 14 23.03 20.09 -8.42
CA PRO A 14 22.54 19.09 -9.37
C PRO A 14 21.94 17.85 -8.68
N GLN A 15 22.55 17.43 -7.58
CA GLN A 15 22.14 16.29 -6.75
C GLN A 15 20.76 16.46 -6.09
N SER A 16 20.29 17.69 -5.98
CA SER A 16 18.97 18.06 -5.46
C SER A 16 17.97 18.44 -6.56
N SER A 17 18.34 18.26 -7.83
CA SER A 17 17.52 18.56 -8.98
C SER A 17 17.08 17.28 -9.70
N GLY A 18 15.88 17.34 -10.30
CA GLY A 18 15.33 16.26 -11.11
C GLY A 18 14.97 16.77 -12.51
N MET A 19 15.17 15.93 -13.52
CA MET A 19 14.78 16.17 -14.90
C MET A 19 13.74 15.14 -15.34
N VAL A 20 12.68 15.61 -15.99
CA VAL A 20 11.64 14.77 -16.61
C VAL A 20 11.73 14.99 -18.11
N ASP A 21 11.96 13.92 -18.86
CA ASP A 21 12.10 13.98 -20.31
C ASP A 21 11.57 12.70 -20.96
N GLY A 22 11.16 12.78 -22.22
CA GLY A 22 10.71 11.64 -23.00
C GLY A 22 11.81 10.96 -23.81
N GLN A 23 13.00 11.55 -23.88
CA GLN A 23 14.16 11.03 -24.61
C GLN A 23 15.22 10.54 -23.61
N ALA A 24 15.63 9.28 -23.75
CA ALA A 24 16.60 8.67 -22.85
C ALA A 24 17.98 9.35 -22.94
N GLU A 25 18.33 9.90 -24.10
CA GLU A 25 19.60 10.59 -24.37
C GLU A 25 19.74 11.84 -23.51
N ASN A 26 18.66 12.61 -23.36
CA ASN A 26 18.61 13.80 -22.53
C ASN A 26 18.82 13.43 -21.05
N LEU A 27 18.17 12.35 -20.58
CA LEU A 27 18.32 11.87 -19.21
C LEU A 27 19.74 11.36 -18.93
N CYS A 28 20.34 10.62 -19.86
CA CYS A 28 21.73 10.19 -19.76
C CYS A 28 22.67 11.40 -19.61
N ALA A 29 22.47 12.45 -20.41
CA ALA A 29 23.26 13.68 -20.29
C ALA A 29 23.08 14.34 -18.92
N ALA A 30 21.84 14.45 -18.42
CA ALA A 30 21.55 15.05 -17.12
C ALA A 30 22.15 14.24 -15.95
N GLN A 31 22.05 12.91 -16.00
CA GLN A 31 22.62 12.02 -14.97
C GLN A 31 24.14 12.13 -14.86
N THR A 32 24.85 12.41 -15.96
CA THR A 32 26.31 12.65 -15.91
C THR A 32 26.70 13.87 -15.06
N LEU A 33 25.76 14.80 -14.86
CA LEU A 33 25.92 15.99 -14.03
C LEU A 33 25.41 15.77 -12.59
N GLY A 34 24.92 14.56 -12.27
CA GLY A 34 24.35 14.22 -10.97
C GLY A 34 22.87 14.59 -10.79
N ILE A 35 22.15 14.86 -11.88
CA ILE A 35 20.72 15.17 -11.87
C ILE A 35 19.90 13.87 -11.93
N TYR A 36 18.86 13.75 -11.10
CA TYR A 36 17.97 12.60 -11.14
C TYR A 36 17.10 12.64 -12.40
N GLY A 37 17.06 11.56 -13.20
CA GLY A 37 16.30 11.51 -14.45
C GLY A 37 15.03 10.63 -14.35
N LEU A 38 13.90 11.13 -14.85
CA LEU A 38 12.65 10.39 -14.96
C LEU A 38 12.22 10.29 -16.44
N LEU A 39 12.25 9.08 -17.00
CA LEU A 39 11.77 8.81 -18.36
C LEU A 39 10.24 8.72 -18.40
N VAL A 40 9.66 9.51 -19.28
CA VAL A 40 8.21 9.60 -19.49
C VAL A 40 7.92 9.51 -20.98
N ASP A 41 7.49 8.32 -21.41
CA ASP A 41 7.18 8.01 -22.82
C ASP A 41 5.88 8.70 -23.29
N GLU A 42 4.90 8.80 -22.39
CA GLU A 42 3.62 9.49 -22.65
C GLU A 42 3.40 10.61 -21.61
N ILE A 43 3.29 11.85 -22.10
CA ILE A 43 3.11 13.06 -21.29
C ILE A 43 1.64 13.18 -20.84
N SER A 44 1.15 12.22 -20.05
CA SER A 44 -0.03 12.48 -19.23
C SER A 44 0.44 13.14 -17.92
N VAL A 45 -0.08 14.34 -17.67
CA VAL A 45 0.27 15.15 -16.49
C VAL A 45 0.02 14.35 -15.19
N ASP A 46 -0.97 13.47 -15.19
CA ASP A 46 -1.32 12.62 -14.05
C ASP A 46 -0.27 11.54 -13.76
N ILE A 47 0.23 10.84 -14.79
CA ILE A 47 1.26 9.80 -14.63
C ILE A 47 2.57 10.45 -14.16
N VAL A 48 2.96 11.57 -14.76
CA VAL A 48 4.16 12.33 -14.36
C VAL A 48 4.02 12.80 -12.92
N GLY A 49 2.88 13.41 -12.58
CA GLY A 49 2.59 13.86 -11.23
C GLY A 49 2.61 12.71 -10.22
N GLN A 50 2.10 11.53 -10.58
CA GLN A 50 2.11 10.36 -9.71
C GLN A 50 3.53 9.81 -9.49
N LYS A 51 4.34 9.70 -10.55
CA LYS A 51 5.74 9.28 -10.45
C LYS A 51 6.55 10.24 -9.58
N LEU A 52 6.37 11.55 -9.76
CA LEU A 52 7.03 12.57 -8.95
C LEU A 52 6.58 12.52 -7.48
N ARG A 53 5.28 12.37 -7.20
CA ARG A 53 4.77 12.20 -5.82
C ARG A 53 5.33 10.93 -5.17
N ASN A 54 5.45 9.84 -5.91
CA ASN A 54 6.02 8.60 -5.42
C ASN A 54 7.51 8.73 -5.07
N LEU A 55 8.24 9.58 -5.81
CA LEU A 55 9.65 9.78 -5.60
C LEU A 55 9.96 10.75 -4.44
N PHE A 56 9.22 11.85 -4.34
CA PHE A 56 9.58 12.96 -3.45
C PHE A 56 8.70 13.09 -2.20
N GLN A 57 7.50 12.53 -2.18
CA GLN A 57 6.61 12.66 -1.01
C GLN A 57 6.67 11.44 -0.11
N SER A 58 6.51 11.66 1.20
CA SER A 58 6.42 10.59 2.17
C SER A 58 5.27 9.64 1.84
N SER A 59 5.58 8.35 1.75
CA SER A 59 4.61 7.29 1.44
C SER A 59 3.65 7.02 2.60
N MET A 60 4.12 7.16 3.85
CA MET A 60 3.36 6.81 5.05
C MET A 60 2.05 7.60 5.23
N PRO A 61 2.05 8.96 5.27
CA PRO A 61 0.82 9.71 5.47
C PRO A 61 -0.18 9.53 4.30
N ARG A 62 0.33 9.28 3.09
CA ARG A 62 -0.49 8.99 1.92
C ARG A 62 -1.15 7.62 2.03
N ALA A 63 -0.39 6.61 2.45
CA ALA A 63 -0.91 5.27 2.68
C ALA A 63 -2.00 5.30 3.76
N GLU A 64 -1.74 5.95 4.90
CA GLU A 64 -2.73 6.10 5.98
C GLU A 64 -4.02 6.80 5.50
N ALA A 65 -3.88 7.91 4.76
CA ALA A 65 -5.02 8.63 4.21
C ALA A 65 -5.83 7.76 3.24
N TYR A 66 -5.15 7.02 2.36
CA TYR A 66 -5.80 6.09 1.43
C TYR A 66 -6.53 4.96 2.17
N MET A 67 -5.88 4.36 3.17
CA MET A 67 -6.45 3.27 3.97
C MET A 67 -7.71 3.71 4.70
N LYS A 68 -7.69 4.92 5.30
CA LYS A 68 -8.85 5.50 5.98
C LYS A 68 -9.98 5.87 5.01
N ALA A 69 -9.66 6.52 3.89
CA ALA A 69 -10.66 6.90 2.88
C ALA A 69 -11.38 5.68 2.26
N ASN A 70 -10.70 4.54 2.22
CA ASN A 70 -11.22 3.28 1.67
C ASN A 70 -11.53 2.23 2.76
N SER A 71 -11.80 2.67 3.99
CA SER A 71 -12.15 1.79 5.10
C SER A 71 -13.26 0.80 4.72
N GLY A 72 -13.04 -0.48 5.00
CA GLY A 72 -13.95 -1.57 4.68
C GLY A 72 -14.03 -1.95 3.19
N LYS A 73 -13.19 -1.36 2.32
CA LYS A 73 -13.18 -1.60 0.86
C LYS A 73 -11.88 -2.24 0.36
N HIS A 74 -11.02 -2.71 1.25
CA HIS A 74 -9.77 -3.39 0.93
C HIS A 74 -9.99 -4.84 0.50
N ASN A 75 -10.68 -5.04 -0.63
CA ASN A 75 -10.97 -6.37 -1.17
C ASN A 75 -9.88 -6.83 -2.15
N CYS A 76 -9.70 -8.14 -2.24
CA CYS A 76 -8.87 -8.74 -3.28
C CYS A 76 -9.66 -8.80 -4.60
N VAL A 77 -9.00 -8.57 -5.72
CA VAL A 77 -9.59 -8.65 -7.07
C VAL A 77 -8.85 -9.73 -7.84
N VAL A 78 -9.58 -10.60 -8.53
CA VAL A 78 -8.99 -11.62 -9.40
C VAL A 78 -8.76 -11.01 -10.78
N GLU A 79 -7.52 -11.04 -11.26
CA GLU A 79 -7.19 -10.50 -12.58
C GLU A 79 -7.99 -11.22 -13.69
N GLY A 80 -8.45 -10.44 -14.68
CA GLY A 80 -9.28 -10.94 -15.78
C GLY A 80 -10.74 -11.24 -15.41
N HIS A 81 -11.12 -11.12 -14.13
CA HIS A 81 -12.49 -11.36 -13.67
C HIS A 81 -13.00 -10.17 -12.86
N ASN A 82 -14.23 -9.71 -13.09
CA ASN A 82 -14.84 -8.67 -12.27
C ASN A 82 -15.42 -9.24 -10.96
N ILE A 83 -14.67 -10.15 -10.32
CA ILE A 83 -15.07 -10.83 -9.09
C ILE A 83 -14.23 -10.27 -7.94
N THR A 84 -14.94 -9.77 -6.93
CA THR A 84 -14.33 -9.28 -5.69
C THR A 84 -14.27 -10.41 -4.67
N LEU A 85 -13.05 -10.74 -4.22
CA LEU A 85 -12.81 -11.75 -3.19
C LEU A 85 -12.72 -11.10 -1.81
N LYS A 86 -13.56 -11.58 -0.89
CA LYS A 86 -13.46 -11.23 0.53
C LYS A 86 -12.43 -12.12 1.22
N ASP A 87 -11.23 -11.58 1.39
CA ASP A 87 -10.09 -12.29 1.98
C ASP A 87 -9.88 -11.89 3.45
N ASN A 88 -10.19 -12.81 4.36
CA ASN A 88 -10.01 -12.62 5.79
C ASN A 88 -8.54 -12.49 6.18
N PHE A 89 -7.62 -13.16 5.47
CA PHE A 89 -6.20 -13.11 5.79
C PHE A 89 -5.63 -11.72 5.55
N ALA A 90 -5.94 -11.11 4.40
CA ALA A 90 -5.57 -9.73 4.11
C ALA A 90 -6.13 -8.73 5.14
N GLN A 91 -7.37 -8.92 5.59
CA GLN A 91 -7.95 -8.06 6.64
C GLN A 91 -7.19 -8.18 7.96
N LEU A 92 -6.81 -9.40 8.37
CA LEU A 92 -6.06 -9.61 9.61
C LEU A 92 -4.67 -8.98 9.55
N LEU A 93 -3.99 -9.07 8.40
CA LEU A 93 -2.70 -8.39 8.19
C LEU A 93 -2.82 -6.87 8.27
N ILE A 94 -3.83 -6.29 7.62
CA ILE A 94 -4.08 -4.84 7.71
C ILE A 94 -4.31 -4.44 9.16
N TRP A 95 -5.10 -5.21 9.89
CA TRP A 95 -5.38 -4.93 11.30
C TRP A 95 -4.15 -5.09 12.19
N GLU A 96 -3.32 -6.10 11.97
CA GLU A 96 -2.07 -6.31 12.72
C GLU A 96 -1.09 -5.14 12.52
N LEU A 97 -0.93 -4.68 11.27
CA LEU A 97 -0.01 -3.60 10.93
C LEU A 97 -0.49 -2.22 11.39
N THR A 98 -1.80 -1.97 11.35
CA THR A 98 -2.36 -0.65 11.64
C THR A 98 -2.89 -0.51 13.07
N GLY A 99 -3.27 -1.62 13.70
CA GLY A 99 -4.02 -1.65 14.97
C GLY A 99 -5.43 -1.03 14.89
N ASP A 100 -5.87 -0.62 13.70
CA ASP A 100 -7.12 0.13 13.50
C ASP A 100 -8.17 -0.76 12.85
N ALA A 101 -9.14 -1.17 13.66
CA ALA A 101 -10.21 -2.03 13.24
C ALA A 101 -11.25 -1.35 12.34
N VAL A 102 -11.29 -0.02 12.29
CA VAL A 102 -12.23 0.74 11.43
C VAL A 102 -11.87 0.55 9.96
N ILE A 103 -10.59 0.33 9.66
CA ILE A 103 -10.07 0.18 8.30
C ILE A 103 -10.54 -1.13 7.65
N ILE A 104 -10.75 -2.19 8.44
CA ILE A 104 -11.08 -3.53 7.96
C ILE A 104 -12.59 -3.80 8.05
N TYR A 105 -13.09 -4.72 7.22
CA TYR A 105 -14.50 -5.18 7.32
C TYR A 105 -14.65 -6.50 8.07
N PHE A 106 -13.55 -7.09 8.55
CA PHE A 106 -13.57 -8.38 9.23
C PHE A 106 -14.31 -8.30 10.57
N LYS A 107 -15.25 -9.21 10.79
CA LYS A 107 -16.02 -9.33 12.03
C LYS A 107 -15.70 -10.66 12.70
N TRP A 108 -15.20 -10.61 13.93
CA TRP A 108 -15.06 -11.80 14.76
C TRP A 108 -16.45 -12.38 15.09
N LEU A 109 -16.55 -13.72 15.12
CA LEU A 109 -17.77 -14.44 15.54
C LEU A 109 -18.23 -14.05 16.95
N SER A 110 -17.31 -13.61 17.81
CA SER A 110 -17.59 -13.11 19.15
C SER A 110 -18.20 -11.70 19.18
N GLY A 111 -18.31 -11.02 18.03
CA GLY A 111 -18.78 -9.64 17.92
C GLY A 111 -17.84 -8.59 18.53
N LYS A 112 -16.70 -9.00 19.10
CA LYS A 112 -15.74 -8.12 19.77
C LYS A 112 -14.43 -8.09 19.00
N LEU A 113 -14.08 -6.93 18.46
CA LEU A 113 -12.71 -6.61 18.06
C LEU A 113 -11.90 -6.34 19.33
N HIS A 114 -11.02 -7.26 19.70
CA HIS A 114 -9.97 -6.93 20.65
C HIS A 114 -9.09 -5.86 19.99
N ARG A 115 -8.82 -4.75 20.67
CA ARG A 115 -7.85 -3.76 20.22
C ARG A 115 -6.48 -4.44 20.22
N ALA A 116 -5.71 -4.35 19.13
CA ALA A 116 -4.31 -4.78 19.14
C ALA A 116 -3.61 -3.98 20.25
N GLN A 117 -3.19 -4.67 21.31
CA GLN A 117 -2.45 -4.02 22.38
C GLN A 117 -1.08 -3.63 21.80
N ASN A 118 -0.70 -2.37 21.99
CA ASN A 118 0.66 -1.91 21.70
C ASN A 118 1.67 -2.88 22.35
N PRO A 119 2.79 -3.25 21.68
CA PRO A 119 3.80 -4.11 22.27
C PRO A 119 4.54 -3.31 23.34
N GLY A 120 3.96 -3.26 24.53
CA GLY A 120 4.38 -2.39 25.59
C GLY A 120 3.62 -2.70 26.87
N ASN A 121 4.09 -3.75 27.54
CA ASN A 121 3.88 -4.02 28.96
C ASN A 121 2.51 -4.57 29.39
N SER A 122 2.49 -5.85 29.78
CA SER A 122 1.78 -6.27 31.00
C SER A 122 2.17 -7.69 31.42
N ASN A 123 2.93 -7.77 32.50
CA ASN A 123 2.81 -8.86 33.46
C ASN A 123 1.37 -8.84 34.02
N GLY A 124 0.62 -9.91 33.82
CA GLY A 124 -0.75 -10.01 34.30
C GLY A 124 -1.27 -11.44 34.17
N ASN A 125 -1.16 -12.18 35.25
CA ASN A 125 -1.72 -13.52 35.42
C ASN A 125 -3.26 -13.42 35.38
N MET A 126 -3.93 -14.03 34.40
CA MET A 126 -5.37 -14.27 34.50
C MET A 126 -5.77 -15.56 33.80
N GLU A 127 -5.90 -16.58 34.62
CA GLU A 127 -6.60 -17.82 34.35
C GLU A 127 -8.09 -17.51 34.08
N ALA A 128 -8.54 -17.76 32.85
CA ALA A 128 -9.95 -17.82 32.51
C ALA A 128 -10.18 -19.06 31.65
N SER A 129 -10.64 -20.12 32.32
CA SER A 129 -11.11 -21.35 31.71
C SER A 129 -12.29 -21.07 30.77
N VAL A 130 -12.04 -21.14 29.46
CA VAL A 130 -13.10 -21.19 28.45
C VAL A 130 -13.17 -22.61 27.93
N LYS A 131 -14.11 -23.39 28.46
CA LYS A 131 -14.57 -24.64 27.84
C LYS A 131 -15.26 -24.32 26.52
N GLY A 132 -14.46 -24.14 25.46
CA GLY A 132 -14.95 -24.15 24.09
C GLY A 132 -15.15 -25.58 23.65
N ASN A 133 -16.41 -26.01 23.50
CA ASN A 133 -16.75 -27.23 22.79
C ASN A 133 -16.52 -27.00 21.29
N VAL A 134 -15.25 -26.98 20.90
CA VAL A 134 -14.85 -26.89 19.50
C VAL A 134 -14.98 -28.31 18.95
N LYS A 135 -16.16 -28.65 18.42
CA LYS A 135 -16.17 -29.58 17.28
C LYS A 135 -15.39 -28.85 16.20
N ASN A 136 -14.12 -29.20 16.07
CA ASN A 136 -13.11 -28.61 15.22
C ASN A 136 -13.66 -28.30 13.83
N GLY A 137 -14.28 -27.13 13.70
CA GLY A 137 -14.50 -26.39 12.48
C GLY A 137 -13.14 -25.89 12.04
N LEU A 138 -12.36 -26.84 11.53
CA LEU A 138 -11.09 -26.61 10.90
C LEU A 138 -11.37 -25.75 9.68
N TRP A 139 -11.11 -24.45 9.82
CA TRP A 139 -10.79 -23.51 8.75
C TRP A 139 -11.45 -23.82 7.39
N ASN A 140 -12.77 -23.63 7.27
CA ASN A 140 -13.39 -23.61 5.95
C ASN A 140 -13.14 -22.24 5.32
N TYR A 141 -12.07 -22.17 4.52
CA TYR A 141 -11.68 -21.01 3.71
C TYR A 141 -12.64 -20.73 2.54
N PHE A 142 -13.68 -21.53 2.36
CA PHE A 142 -14.65 -21.40 1.28
C PHE A 142 -16.04 -21.64 1.83
N TYR A 143 -16.90 -20.62 1.80
CA TYR A 143 -18.34 -20.77 2.00
C TYR A 143 -19.04 -21.32 0.76
N GLU A 144 -18.32 -21.43 -0.35
CA GLU A 144 -18.82 -21.87 -1.65
C GLU A 144 -18.06 -23.12 -2.10
N GLY A 145 -18.70 -23.95 -2.93
CA GLY A 145 -18.05 -25.13 -3.51
C GLY A 145 -16.79 -24.74 -4.31
N PRO A 146 -15.83 -25.66 -4.47
CA PRO A 146 -14.59 -25.36 -5.19
C PRO A 146 -14.93 -24.85 -6.60
N ILE A 147 -14.55 -23.61 -6.89
CA ILE A 147 -14.54 -23.09 -8.26
C ILE A 147 -13.54 -23.93 -9.05
N LEU A 148 -14.06 -24.66 -10.03
CA LEU A 148 -13.31 -25.57 -10.90
C LEU A 148 -12.09 -24.85 -11.45
N THR A 149 -10.90 -25.24 -11.02
CA THR A 149 -9.65 -24.78 -11.62
C THR A 149 -9.43 -25.62 -12.88
N THR A 150 -9.70 -25.00 -14.04
CA THR A 150 -9.30 -25.41 -15.41
C THR A 150 -9.73 -26.81 -15.89
N GLN A 151 -10.46 -26.85 -17.02
CA GLN A 151 -10.52 -28.02 -17.92
C GLN A 151 -9.37 -27.96 -18.93
#